data_AF-A0AA36DNR8-F1
#
_entry.id   AF-A0AA36DNR8-F1
#
_cell.length_a   1.000
_cell.length_b   1.000
_cell.length_c   1.000
_cell.angle_alpha   90.00
_cell.angle_beta   90.00
_cell.angle_gamma   90.00
#
_symmetry.space_group_name_H-M   'P 1'
#
loop_
_entity.id
_entity.type
_entity.pdbx_description
1 polymer ?
#
loop_
_entity_poly.entity_id
_entity_poly.type
_entity_poly.pdbx_seq_one_letter_code
_entity_poly.pdbx_strand_id
1 'polypeptide(L)'
;MQAGIVRFDVEFSRAHTPSLPCCRDRFGEQSCQALRETHPSQFEKRCLNDHDFHTLGCCAECRKYIEINNIHPDNSRSLLKAPKLCRDKHSLQFCRKFKAVGLGKFSCANADFAVRVCRHTCGYCNDALYDGMKSAPLCSGSFATSLGPNYTFLKNMN
;
A
#
# COMPACT_ATOMS: atom_id res chain seq x y z
N MET A 1 -21.40 -41.23 -31.67
CA MET A 1 -20.33 -41.05 -30.66
C MET A 1 -20.18 -39.56 -30.40
N GLN A 2 -20.70 -39.07 -29.27
CA GLN A 2 -20.63 -37.66 -28.88
C GLN A 2 -19.35 -37.44 -28.08
N ALA A 3 -18.46 -36.59 -28.59
CA ALA A 3 -17.33 -36.09 -27.82
C ALA A 3 -17.82 -34.86 -27.03
N GLY A 4 -18.02 -35.06 -25.73
CA GLY A 4 -18.38 -34.01 -24.79
C GLY A 4 -17.24 -33.03 -24.61
N ILE A 5 -17.53 -31.75 -24.86
CA ILE A 5 -16.67 -30.62 -24.50
C ILE A 5 -16.63 -30.57 -22.97
N VAL A 6 -15.49 -30.91 -22.38
CA VAL A 6 -15.23 -30.67 -20.96
C VAL A 6 -15.06 -29.16 -20.80
N ARG A 7 -16.14 -28.48 -20.38
CA ARG A 7 -16.04 -27.15 -19.76
C ARG A 7 -15.22 -27.33 -18.49
N PHE A 8 -13.96 -26.89 -18.52
CA PHE A 8 -13.29 -26.51 -17.29
C PHE A 8 -13.96 -25.23 -16.81
N ASP A 9 -14.98 -25.38 -15.96
CA ASP A 9 -15.45 -24.32 -15.09
C ASP A 9 -14.29 -24.00 -14.14
N VAL A 10 -13.35 -23.16 -14.60
CA VAL A 10 -12.41 -22.47 -13.73
C VAL A 10 -13.25 -21.51 -12.92
N GLU A 11 -13.68 -21.98 -11.76
CA GLU A 11 -14.44 -21.23 -10.78
C GLU A 11 -13.77 -19.87 -10.58
N PHE A 12 -14.53 -18.87 -11.01
CA PHE A 12 -14.31 -17.45 -10.97
C PHE A 12 -13.64 -17.04 -9.65
N SER A 13 -12.31 -16.87 -9.69
CA SER A 13 -11.56 -16.20 -8.64
C SER A 13 -12.27 -14.86 -8.42
N ARG A 14 -12.90 -14.67 -7.25
CA ARG A 14 -13.57 -13.43 -6.83
C ARG A 14 -12.80 -12.27 -7.46
N ALA A 15 -13.44 -11.52 -8.36
CA ALA A 15 -12.81 -10.39 -9.04
C ALA A 15 -12.41 -9.35 -7.98
N HIS A 16 -11.24 -9.54 -7.39
CA HIS A 16 -10.72 -8.68 -6.36
C HIS A 16 -10.09 -7.50 -7.09
N THR A 17 -10.73 -6.34 -6.96
CA THR A 17 -10.13 -5.07 -7.33
C THR A 17 -9.12 -4.71 -6.25
N PRO A 18 -7.81 -4.64 -6.57
CA PRO A 18 -6.80 -4.30 -5.58
C PRO A 18 -7.08 -2.91 -5.00
N SER A 19 -6.99 -2.78 -3.69
CA SER A 19 -7.07 -1.49 -2.98
C SER A 19 -5.92 -1.41 -1.99
N LEU A 20 -5.26 -0.26 -1.93
CA LEU A 20 -4.18 -0.04 -0.96
C LEU A 20 -4.71 -0.20 0.48
N PRO A 21 -3.89 -0.75 1.40
CA PRO A 21 -4.29 -0.81 2.79
C PRO A 21 -4.41 0.60 3.34
N CYS A 22 -5.33 0.81 4.28
CA CYS A 22 -5.43 2.10 4.96
C CYS A 22 -4.07 2.49 5.59
N CYS A 23 -3.80 3.79 5.58
CA CYS A 23 -2.59 4.41 6.05
C CYS A 23 -2.56 4.40 7.59
N ARG A 24 -1.55 3.70 8.15
CA ARG A 24 -1.20 3.70 9.58
C ARG A 24 0.26 3.31 9.77
N ASP A 25 0.82 3.65 10.93
CA ASP A 25 2.19 3.28 11.30
C ASP A 25 2.23 1.85 11.82
N ARG A 26 2.72 0.93 11.00
CA ARG A 26 2.76 -0.51 11.31
C ARG A 26 4.02 -0.93 12.03
N PHE A 27 5.08 -0.12 11.97
CA PHE A 27 6.19 -0.26 12.91
C PHE A 27 5.86 0.25 14.31
N GLY A 28 4.71 0.92 14.47
CA GLY A 28 4.28 1.58 15.69
C GLY A 28 4.50 3.09 15.60
N GLU A 29 3.49 3.85 16.03
CA GLU A 29 3.52 5.32 16.00
C GLU A 29 4.77 5.88 16.72
N GLN A 30 5.02 5.42 17.95
CA GLN A 30 6.19 5.85 18.73
C GLN A 30 7.52 5.54 18.04
N SER A 31 7.62 4.40 17.33
CA SER A 31 8.84 4.03 16.61
C SER A 31 9.08 4.92 15.40
N CYS A 32 8.00 5.26 14.68
CA CYS A 32 8.08 6.17 13.53
C CYS A 32 8.40 7.61 13.98
N GLN A 33 7.80 8.08 15.08
CA GLN A 33 8.09 9.37 15.69
C GLN A 33 9.54 9.44 16.20
N ALA A 34 9.98 8.43 16.96
CA ALA A 34 11.35 8.37 17.46
C ALA A 34 12.36 8.36 16.31
N LEU A 35 12.12 7.62 15.23
CA LEU A 35 12.99 7.62 14.06
C LEU A 35 13.08 9.01 13.40
N ARG A 36 11.95 9.72 13.29
CA ARG A 36 11.90 11.08 12.75
C ARG A 36 12.69 12.07 13.62
N GLU A 37 12.61 11.94 14.94
CA GLU A 37 13.25 12.85 15.90
C GLU A 37 14.75 12.58 16.06
N THR A 38 15.12 11.30 16.15
CA THR A 38 16.52 10.89 16.38
C THR A 38 17.36 10.86 15.11
N HIS A 39 16.74 10.53 13.97
CA HIS A 39 17.42 10.40 12.67
C HIS A 39 16.62 11.07 11.54
N PRO A 40 16.42 12.40 11.59
CA PRO A 40 15.54 13.12 10.68
C PRO A 40 15.92 12.96 9.19
N SER A 41 17.22 12.99 8.87
CA SER A 41 17.69 12.82 7.50
C SER A 41 17.44 11.42 6.95
N GLN A 42 17.56 10.38 7.80
CA GLN A 42 17.25 9.01 7.42
C GLN A 42 15.74 8.83 7.25
N PHE A 43 14.95 9.41 8.16
CA PHE A 43 13.50 9.39 8.07
C PHE A 43 13.01 10.04 6.77
N GLU A 44 13.43 11.27 6.48
CA GLU A 44 13.06 11.99 5.24
C GLU A 44 13.44 11.18 4.01
N LYS A 45 14.70 10.72 3.93
CA LYS A 45 15.18 9.95 2.78
C LYS A 45 14.29 8.74 2.52
N ARG A 46 13.92 7.99 3.56
CA ARG A 46 13.04 6.83 3.42
C ARG A 46 11.61 7.25 3.11
N CYS A 47 11.11 8.29 3.75
CA CYS A 47 9.76 8.79 3.52
C CYS A 47 9.53 9.20 2.06
N LEU A 48 10.51 9.88 1.47
CA LEU A 48 10.42 10.40 0.11
C LEU A 48 10.84 9.40 -0.97
N ASN A 49 11.55 8.31 -0.64
CA ASN A 49 12.13 7.42 -1.66
C ASN A 49 11.83 5.93 -1.46
N ASP A 50 11.47 5.50 -0.25
CA ASP A 50 11.18 4.10 0.08
C ASP A 50 9.65 3.91 0.12
N HIS A 51 9.16 3.21 -0.91
CA HIS A 51 7.73 2.99 -1.09
C HIS A 51 7.13 2.16 0.06
N ASP A 52 7.85 1.14 0.53
CA ASP A 52 7.34 0.27 1.58
C ASP A 52 7.38 0.98 2.93
N PHE A 53 8.39 1.82 3.14
CA PHE A 53 8.46 2.63 4.34
C PHE A 53 7.27 3.59 4.44
N HIS A 54 6.97 4.39 3.42
CA HIS A 54 5.88 5.36 3.53
C HIS A 54 4.48 4.74 3.32
N THR A 55 4.31 3.64 2.58
CA THR A 55 2.98 3.04 2.36
C THR A 55 2.63 2.02 3.45
N LEU A 56 3.61 1.27 3.96
CA LEU A 56 3.39 0.13 4.84
C LEU A 56 4.07 0.26 6.21
N GLY A 57 5.17 1.01 6.32
CA GLY A 57 5.94 1.14 7.56
C GLY A 57 5.42 2.25 8.48
N CYS A 58 5.64 3.50 8.07
CA CYS A 58 5.41 4.72 8.83
C CYS A 58 4.51 5.70 8.05
N CYS A 59 3.39 5.21 7.53
CA CYS A 59 2.56 5.99 6.61
C CYS A 59 1.98 7.27 7.20
N ALA A 60 1.46 7.22 8.42
CA ALA A 60 0.84 8.39 9.04
C ALA A 60 1.90 9.44 9.39
N GLU A 61 3.02 9.02 9.98
CA GLU A 61 4.12 9.92 10.32
C GLU A 61 4.76 10.54 9.07
N CYS A 62 4.84 9.80 7.96
CA CYS A 62 5.32 10.31 6.68
C CYS A 62 4.43 11.42 6.12
N ARG A 63 3.10 11.24 6.15
CA ARG A 63 2.16 12.26 5.70
C ARG A 63 2.27 13.53 6.54
N LYS A 64 2.35 13.36 7.86
CA LYS A 64 2.55 14.46 8.81
C LYS A 64 3.84 15.22 8.53
N TYR A 65 4.94 14.52 8.25
CA TYR A 65 6.22 15.13 7.90
C TYR A 65 6.12 16.00 6.63
N ILE A 66 5.48 15.48 5.58
CA ILE A 66 5.34 16.16 4.30
C ILE A 66 4.48 17.41 4.43
N GLU A 67 3.39 17.33 5.18
CA GLU A 67 2.49 18.46 5.44
C GLU A 67 3.18 19.56 6.26
N ILE A 68 3.82 19.20 7.38
CA ILE A 68 4.53 20.17 8.24
C ILE A 68 5.64 20.90 7.48
N ASN A 69 6.36 20.19 6.60
CA ASN A 69 7.49 20.74 5.85
C ASN A 69 7.11 21.31 4.48
N ASN A 70 5.81 21.35 4.13
CA ASN A 70 5.32 21.82 2.82
C ASN A 70 6.06 21.20 1.63
N ILE A 71 6.34 19.90 1.69
CA ILE A 71 7.11 19.22 0.65
C ILE A 71 6.24 19.10 -0.61
N HIS A 72 6.73 19.67 -1.71
CA HIS A 72 6.03 19.64 -3.00
C HIS A 72 5.76 18.19 -3.45
N PRO A 73 4.57 17.87 -3.99
CA PRO A 73 4.21 16.52 -4.40
C PRO A 73 5.16 15.90 -5.43
N ASP A 74 5.84 16.74 -6.23
CA ASP A 74 6.90 16.26 -7.14
C ASP A 74 8.10 15.66 -6.43
N ASN A 75 8.44 16.18 -5.25
CA ASN A 75 9.53 15.67 -4.41
C ASN A 75 9.09 14.45 -3.60
N SER A 76 7.78 14.17 -3.57
CA SER A 76 7.19 12.98 -2.98
C SER A 76 6.55 12.07 -4.03
N ARG A 77 7.05 12.08 -5.28
CA ARG A 77 6.52 11.25 -6.39
C ARG A 77 6.45 9.76 -6.09
N SER A 78 7.28 9.27 -5.17
CA SER A 78 7.21 7.90 -4.67
C SER A 78 5.88 7.57 -3.98
N LEU A 79 5.15 8.57 -3.48
CA LEU A 79 3.82 8.44 -2.88
C LEU A 79 2.71 8.25 -3.91
N LEU A 80 2.92 8.76 -5.13
CA LEU A 80 1.90 8.91 -6.16
C LEU A 80 2.01 7.85 -7.26
N LYS A 81 2.98 6.94 -7.15
CA LYS A 81 3.28 5.92 -8.14
C LYS A 81 3.60 4.60 -7.47
N ALA A 82 3.37 3.51 -8.19
CA ALA A 82 3.82 2.20 -7.76
C ALA A 82 5.35 2.20 -7.60
N PRO A 83 5.90 1.28 -6.77
CA PRO A 83 7.35 1.18 -6.60
C PRO A 83 8.03 0.96 -7.95
N LYS A 84 9.15 1.68 -8.21
CA LYS A 84 9.96 1.46 -9.42
C LYS A 84 10.34 -0.01 -9.61
N LEU A 85 10.68 -0.67 -8.50
CA LEU A 85 10.90 -2.12 -8.45
C LEU A 85 9.69 -2.81 -7.83
N CYS A 86 8.69 -3.09 -8.67
CA CYS A 86 7.48 -3.78 -8.24
C CYS A 86 7.47 -5.22 -8.73
N ARG A 87 7.63 -6.17 -7.80
CA ARG A 87 7.72 -7.61 -8.10
C ARG A 87 7.14 -8.47 -7.00
N ASP A 88 6.87 -9.73 -7.32
CA ASP A 88 6.56 -10.74 -6.32
C ASP A 88 7.83 -11.10 -5.52
N LYS A 89 7.66 -11.34 -4.22
CA LYS A 89 8.75 -11.82 -3.36
C LYS A 89 8.97 -13.32 -3.52
N HIS A 90 7.88 -14.06 -3.77
CA HIS A 90 7.89 -15.50 -3.96
C HIS A 90 7.85 -15.89 -5.45
N SER A 91 8.03 -17.18 -5.71
CA SER A 91 8.01 -17.71 -7.08
C SER A 91 6.65 -17.50 -7.76
N LEU A 92 6.66 -17.42 -9.09
CA LEU A 92 5.45 -17.28 -9.89
C LEU A 92 4.43 -18.39 -9.61
N GLN A 93 4.90 -19.63 -9.41
CA GLN A 93 4.02 -20.76 -9.08
C GLN A 93 3.33 -20.58 -7.74
N PHE A 94 4.09 -20.17 -6.72
CA PHE A 94 3.53 -19.85 -5.40
C PHE A 94 2.51 -18.72 -5.51
N CYS A 95 2.84 -17.62 -6.21
CA CYS A 95 1.98 -16.46 -6.30
C CYS A 95 0.71 -16.71 -7.11
N ARG A 96 0.77 -17.52 -8.17
CA ARG A 96 -0.43 -17.97 -8.89
C ARG A 96 -1.35 -18.80 -7.98
N LYS A 97 -0.78 -19.73 -7.19
CA LYS A 97 -1.54 -20.50 -6.21
C LYS A 97 -2.14 -19.60 -5.12
N PHE A 98 -1.34 -18.68 -4.57
CA PHE A 98 -1.79 -17.72 -3.56
C PHE A 98 -2.94 -16.83 -4.08
N LYS A 99 -2.87 -16.38 -5.34
CA LYS A 99 -3.97 -15.63 -5.97
C LYS A 99 -5.24 -16.45 -6.13
N ALA A 100 -5.10 -17.72 -6.51
CA ALA A 100 -6.24 -18.60 -6.76
C ALA A 100 -6.94 -19.04 -5.47
N VAL A 101 -6.17 -19.46 -4.45
CA VAL A 101 -6.73 -20.14 -3.26
C VAL A 101 -6.29 -19.53 -1.91
N GLY A 102 -5.45 -18.50 -1.92
CA GLY A 102 -4.91 -17.91 -0.68
C GLY A 102 -3.91 -18.80 0.07
N LEU A 103 -3.61 -18.40 1.30
CA LEU A 103 -2.80 -19.11 2.29
C LEU A 103 -3.44 -18.93 3.67
N GLY A 104 -4.19 -19.94 4.12
CA GLY A 104 -4.98 -19.85 5.36
C GLY A 104 -5.98 -18.71 5.27
N LYS A 105 -5.90 -17.74 6.19
CA LYS A 105 -6.75 -16.54 6.19
C LYS A 105 -6.28 -15.41 5.28
N PHE A 106 -5.14 -15.58 4.60
CA PHE A 106 -4.54 -14.55 3.77
C PHE A 106 -4.79 -14.80 2.29
N SER A 107 -5.06 -13.74 1.55
CA SER A 107 -5.32 -13.77 0.11
C SER A 107 -4.87 -12.45 -0.51
N CYS A 108 -5.04 -12.29 -1.84
CA CYS A 108 -4.82 -11.00 -2.47
C CYS A 108 -5.73 -9.89 -1.90
N ALA A 109 -6.88 -10.23 -1.30
CA ALA A 109 -7.75 -9.24 -0.65
C ALA A 109 -7.15 -8.65 0.64
N ASN A 110 -6.17 -9.32 1.25
CA ASN A 110 -5.48 -8.83 2.42
C ASN A 110 -4.27 -8.01 1.99
N ALA A 111 -4.52 -6.75 1.59
CA ALA A 111 -3.51 -5.89 0.96
C ALA A 111 -2.18 -5.83 1.73
N ASP A 112 -2.24 -5.69 3.05
CA ASP A 112 -1.07 -5.69 3.95
C ASP A 112 -0.15 -6.89 3.80
N PHE A 113 -0.73 -8.05 3.53
CA PHE A 113 0.00 -9.29 3.36
C PHE A 113 0.40 -9.46 1.90
N ALA A 114 -0.55 -9.26 0.99
CA ALA A 114 -0.38 -9.46 -0.43
C ALA A 114 0.78 -8.63 -1.03
N VAL A 115 0.90 -7.35 -0.66
CA VAL A 115 1.99 -6.46 -1.11
C VAL A 115 3.39 -6.91 -0.69
N ARG A 116 3.51 -7.71 0.37
CA ARG A 116 4.81 -8.24 0.87
C ARG A 116 5.16 -9.61 0.30
N VAL A 117 4.19 -10.30 -0.29
CA VAL A 117 4.30 -11.70 -0.69
C VAL A 117 4.21 -11.84 -2.21
N CYS A 118 3.14 -11.33 -2.81
CA CYS A 118 2.81 -11.47 -4.23
C CYS A 118 2.27 -10.15 -4.82
N ARG A 119 3.01 -9.05 -4.61
CA ARG A 119 2.60 -7.69 -4.98
C ARG A 119 2.15 -7.58 -6.44
N HIS A 120 2.96 -8.11 -7.36
CA HIS A 120 2.69 -8.03 -8.79
C HIS A 120 1.53 -8.92 -9.18
N THR A 121 1.56 -10.19 -8.78
CA THR A 121 0.50 -11.14 -9.11
C THR A 121 -0.88 -10.73 -8.56
N CYS A 122 -0.91 -10.12 -7.38
CA CYS A 122 -2.12 -9.58 -6.77
C CYS A 122 -2.55 -8.20 -7.31
N GLY A 123 -1.79 -7.59 -8.23
CA GLY A 123 -2.20 -6.36 -8.92
C GLY A 123 -1.86 -5.05 -8.21
N TYR A 124 -0.98 -5.07 -7.21
CA TYR A 124 -0.54 -3.87 -6.48
C TYR A 124 0.58 -3.08 -7.18
N CYS A 125 1.02 -3.53 -8.35
CA CYS A 125 1.97 -2.86 -9.23
C CYS A 125 1.26 -2.03 -10.30
N ASN A 126 0.33 -1.17 -9.88
CA ASN A 126 -0.48 -0.35 -10.79
C ASN A 126 -0.53 1.09 -10.28
N ASP A 127 0.02 2.04 -11.05
CA ASP A 127 0.03 3.46 -10.72
C ASP A 127 -1.37 4.04 -10.47
N ALA A 128 -2.40 3.48 -11.11
CA ALA A 128 -3.79 3.89 -10.90
C ALA A 128 -4.31 3.63 -9.48
N LEU A 129 -3.58 2.87 -8.65
CA LEU A 129 -3.86 2.68 -7.23
C LEU A 129 -3.24 3.76 -6.33
N TYR A 130 -2.21 4.45 -6.82
CA TYR A 130 -1.40 5.40 -6.04
C TYR A 130 -1.68 6.86 -6.42
N ASP A 131 -2.49 7.09 -7.46
CA ASP A 131 -2.91 8.43 -7.87
C ASP A 131 -3.42 9.26 -6.67
N GLY A 132 -3.14 10.57 -6.67
CA GLY A 132 -3.28 11.43 -5.50
C GLY A 132 -4.68 11.42 -4.90
N MET A 133 -5.73 11.34 -5.72
CA MET A 133 -7.13 11.22 -5.26
C MET A 133 -7.47 9.86 -4.62
N LYS A 134 -6.61 8.85 -4.79
CA LYS A 134 -6.76 7.46 -4.30
C LYS A 134 -5.71 7.08 -3.26
N SER A 135 -4.92 8.05 -2.80
CA SER A 135 -3.99 7.83 -1.70
C SER A 135 -4.72 7.16 -0.54
N ALA A 136 -4.11 6.11 0.03
CA ALA A 136 -4.82 5.25 0.96
C ALA A 136 -5.41 6.05 2.13
N PRO A 137 -6.70 5.93 2.47
CA PRO A 137 -7.27 6.70 3.57
C PRO A 137 -6.57 6.35 4.89
N LEU A 138 -6.51 7.28 5.84
CA LEU A 138 -6.10 6.94 7.21
C LEU A 138 -7.05 5.86 7.76
N CYS A 139 -6.50 4.89 8.50
CA CYS A 139 -7.32 3.82 9.06
C CYS A 139 -8.36 4.38 10.03
N SER A 140 -9.65 4.07 9.81
CA SER A 140 -10.72 4.43 10.73
C SER A 140 -10.68 3.50 11.96
N GLY A 141 -10.16 4.00 13.08
CA GLY A 141 -10.17 3.26 14.34
C GLY A 141 -9.53 4.06 15.48
N SER A 142 -10.38 4.64 16.33
CA SER A 142 -10.17 5.00 17.75
C SER A 142 -8.77 5.45 18.20
N PHE A 143 -8.16 6.39 17.50
CA PHE A 143 -7.12 7.21 18.10
C PHE A 143 -7.69 8.62 18.21
N ALA A 144 -7.79 9.09 19.46
CA ALA A 144 -7.65 10.51 19.73
C ALA A 144 -6.22 10.89 19.35
N THR A 145 -5.91 10.91 18.05
CA THR A 145 -4.82 11.73 17.57
C THR A 145 -5.20 13.15 17.96
N SER A 146 -4.25 13.91 18.51
CA SER A 146 -4.32 15.37 18.75
C SER A 146 -4.48 16.20 17.47
N LEU A 147 -4.99 15.55 16.42
CA LEU A 147 -5.00 15.94 15.05
C LEU A 147 -6.45 15.71 14.57
N GLY A 148 -7.23 16.79 14.59
CA GLY A 148 -8.68 16.81 14.34
C GLY A 148 -9.11 16.43 12.91
N PRO A 149 -10.41 16.51 12.58
CA PRO A 149 -11.01 15.87 11.39
C PRO A 149 -10.68 16.50 10.02
N ASN A 150 -9.70 17.39 9.92
CA ASN A 150 -9.38 18.12 8.68
C ASN A 150 -7.89 18.02 8.34
N TYR A 151 -7.50 16.95 7.65
CA TYR A 151 -6.22 16.86 6.94
C TYR A 151 -6.49 16.96 5.45
N THR A 152 -6.11 18.10 4.87
CA THR A 152 -6.45 18.52 3.52
C THR A 152 -5.30 18.35 2.54
N PHE A 153 -4.61 17.20 2.57
CA PHE A 153 -3.64 16.84 1.52
C PHE A 153 -4.27 16.83 0.12
N LEU A 154 -5.59 16.59 0.03
CA LEU A 154 -6.32 16.42 -1.23
C LEU A 154 -7.05 17.67 -1.75
N LYS A 155 -7.08 18.79 -1.01
CA LYS A 155 -7.90 19.96 -1.43
C LYS A 155 -7.22 20.89 -2.43
N ASN A 156 -5.90 20.79 -2.62
CA ASN A 156 -5.13 21.74 -3.45
C ASN A 156 -4.36 21.05 -4.58
N MET A 157 -4.99 20.14 -5.32
CA MET A 157 -4.50 19.69 -6.63
C MET A 157 -5.43 20.21 -7.73
N ASN A 158 -5.45 21.53 -7.91
CA ASN A 158 -6.14 22.21 -9.01
C ASN A 158 -5.12 22.85 -9.94
#